data_AF-A0A966T7W8-F1
#
_entry.id   AF-A0A966T7W8-F1
#
_cell.length_a   1.000
_cell.length_b   1.000
_cell.length_c   1.000
_cell.angle_alpha   90.00
_cell.angle_beta   90.00
_cell.angle_gamma   90.00
#
_symmetry.space_group_name_H-M   'P 1'
#
loop_
_entity.id
_entity.type
_entity.pdbx_description
1 polymer ?
#
loop_
_entity_poly.entity_id
_entity_poly.type
_entity_poly.pdbx_seq_one_letter_code
_entity_poly.pdbx_strand_id
1 'polypeptide(L)' 'VQAVGNGKILEDGSVKKLDVKVGDKVLFGKYAGQAVKVDGEELLVMREEDIMGIVE' A
#
# COMPACT_ATOMS: atom_id res chain seq x y z
N VAL A 1 -5.76 -5.29 -1.90
CA VAL A 1 -4.77 -5.01 -0.84
C VAL A 1 -4.70 -6.22 0.07
N GLN A 2 -3.55 -6.90 0.14
CA GLN A 2 -3.36 -8.12 0.96
C GLN A 2 -2.91 -7.78 2.39
N ALA A 3 -2.06 -6.77 2.54
CA ALA A 3 -1.53 -6.31 3.82
C ALA A 3 -1.34 -4.79 3.78
N VAL A 4 -1.35 -4.16 4.96
CA VAL A 4 -1.11 -2.72 5.13
C VAL A 4 -0.08 -2.51 6.23
N GLY A 5 0.78 -1.50 6.07
CA GLY A 5 1.71 -1.09 7.12
C GLY A 5 1.01 -0.32 8.23
N ASN A 6 1.77 0.08 9.26
CA ASN A 6 1.22 0.83 10.39
C ASN A 6 0.84 2.28 10.06
N GLY A 7 1.21 2.77 8.86
CA GLY A 7 1.09 4.17 8.47
C GLY A 7 2.43 4.87 8.38
N LYS A 8 2.40 6.13 7.95
CA LYS A 8 3.60 6.98 7.81
C LYS A 8 3.88 7.67 9.14
N ILE A 9 5.11 7.54 9.64
CA ILE A 9 5.59 8.30 10.79
C ILE A 9 5.82 9.75 10.33
N LEU A 10 5.22 10.70 11.03
CA LEU A 10 5.36 12.14 10.81
C LEU A 10 6.55 12.70 11.60
N GLU A 11 6.95 13.93 11.30
CA GLU A 11 8.11 14.59 11.94
C GLU A 11 7.92 14.79 13.46
N ASP A 12 6.67 14.89 13.92
CA ASP A 12 6.31 15.00 15.34
C ASP A 12 6.28 13.64 16.07
N GLY A 13 6.63 12.55 15.38
CA GLY A 13 6.60 11.18 15.89
C GLY A 13 5.21 10.54 15.90
N SER A 14 4.17 11.25 15.48
CA SER A 14 2.83 10.67 15.32
C SER A 14 2.76 9.79 14.07
N VAL A 15 1.75 8.90 14.03
CA VAL A 15 1.54 8.00 12.90
C VAL A 15 0.31 8.43 12.12
N LYS A 16 0.51 8.84 10.87
CA LYS A 16 -0.59 9.00 9.90
C LYS A 16 -1.02 7.62 9.43
N LYS A 17 -2.22 7.21 9.84
CA LYS A 17 -2.83 5.94 9.40
C LYS A 17 -3.01 5.92 7.88
N LEU A 18 -2.99 4.70 7.34
CA LEU A 18 -3.32 4.48 5.94
C LEU A 18 -4.83 4.59 5.72
N ASP A 19 -5.22 5.18 4.59
CA ASP A 19 -6.61 5.28 4.14
C ASP A 19 -7.10 3.98 3.49
N VAL A 20 -6.16 3.14 3.03
CA VAL A 20 -6.45 1.80 2.50
C VAL A 20 -6.47 0.75 3.61
N LYS A 21 -7.34 -0.25 3.44
CA LYS A 21 -7.44 -1.42 4.33
C LYS A 21 -7.27 -2.73 3.56
N VAL A 22 -6.98 -3.80 4.30
CA VAL A 22 -6.95 -5.16 3.75
C VAL A 22 -8.31 -5.48 3.11
N GLY A 23 -8.26 -6.05 1.91
CA GLY A 23 -9.44 -6.36 1.10
C GLY A 23 -9.79 -5.30 0.06
N ASP A 24 -9.31 -4.05 0.18
CA ASP A 24 -9.61 -3.01 -0.81
C ASP A 24 -9.07 -3.37 -2.19
N LYS A 25 -9.85 -3.11 -3.24
CA LYS A 25 -9.36 -3.10 -4.62
C LYS A 25 -8.93 -1.69 -4.95
N VAL A 26 -7.72 -1.54 -5.47
CA VAL A 26 -7.12 -0.21 -5.67
C VAL A 26 -6.63 -0.05 -7.11
N LEU A 27 -6.70 1.18 -7.60
CA LEU A 27 -6.03 1.61 -8.81
C LEU A 27 -4.68 2.21 -8.44
N PHE A 28 -3.64 1.81 -9.16
CA PHE A 28 -2.29 2.33 -9.00
C PHE A 28 -1.65 2.49 -10.39
N GLY A 29 -0.63 3.34 -10.47
CA GLY A 29 0.07 3.56 -11.74
C GLY A 29 0.71 2.28 -12.27
N LYS A 30 0.72 2.07 -13.60
CA LYS A 30 1.29 0.87 -14.24
C LYS A 30 2.74 0.56 -13.82
N TYR A 31 3.51 1.59 -13.46
CA TYR A 31 4.92 1.47 -13.06
C TYR A 31 5.14 1.73 -11.57
N ALA A 32 4.07 1.75 -10.76
CA ALA A 32 4.15 1.95 -9.33
C ALA A 32 4.47 0.63 -8.59
N GLY A 33 5.17 0.78 -7.47
CA GLY A 33 5.56 -0.32 -6.61
C GLY A 33 6.75 -1.14 -7.11
N GLN A 34 7.13 -2.11 -6.29
CA GLN A 34 8.21 -3.05 -6.52
C GLN A 34 7.70 -4.48 -6.31
N ALA A 35 7.98 -5.35 -7.27
CA ALA A 35 7.66 -6.77 -7.14
C ALA A 35 8.61 -7.43 -6.12
N VAL A 36 8.04 -8.19 -5.19
CA VAL A 36 8.76 -8.97 -4.19
C VAL A 36 8.18 -10.37 -4.12
N LYS A 37 9.02 -11.37 -3.81
CA LYS A 37 8.55 -12.73 -3.57
C LYS A 37 8.53 -13.02 -2.09
N VAL A 38 7.36 -13.42 -1.58
CA VAL A 38 7.14 -13.79 -0.18
C VAL A 38 6.43 -15.13 -0.18
N ASP A 39 6.99 -16.12 0.51
CA ASP A 39 6.42 -17.47 0.62
C ASP A 39 6.06 -18.14 -0.73
N GLY A 40 6.81 -17.80 -1.78
CA GLY A 40 6.61 -18.31 -3.13
C GLY A 40 5.57 -17.54 -3.96
N GLU A 41 4.88 -16.57 -3.38
CA GLU A 41 3.95 -15.68 -4.06
C GLU A 41 4.64 -14.39 -4.49
N GLU A 42 4.30 -13.89 -5.69
CA GLU A 42 4.76 -12.59 -6.17
C GLU A 42 3.76 -11.51 -5.74
N LEU A 43 4.22 -10.59 -4.88
CA LEU A 43 3.46 -9.48 -4.34
C LEU A 43 4.02 -8.17 -4.86
N LEU A 44 3.15 -7.15 -4.96
CA LEU A 44 3.55 -5.80 -5.31
C LEU A 44 3.53 -4.92 -4.04
N VAL A 45 4.70 -4.46 -3.61
CA VAL A 45 4.84 -3.52 -2.51
C VAL A 45 4.88 -2.11 -3.07
N MET A 46 4.01 -1.23 -2.59
CA MET A 46 3.93 0.16 -3.03
C MET A 46 3.64 1.09 -1.87
N ARG A 47 3.86 2.39 -2.07
CA ARG A 47 3.48 3.40 -1.10
C ARG A 47 2.03 3.80 -1.31
N GLU A 48 1.39 4.28 -0.25
CA GLU A 48 0.02 4.81 -0.34
C GLU A 48 -0.10 5.96 -1.35
N GLU A 49 0.93 6.80 -1.47
CA GLU A 49 0.98 7.91 -2.43
C GLU A 49 0.90 7.47 -3.90
N ASP A 50 1.18 6.20 -4.21
CA ASP A 50 1.08 5.63 -5.55
C ASP A 50 -0.33 5.13 -5.90
N ILE A 51 -1.23 5.09 -4.91
CA ILE A 51 -2.61 4.63 -5.06
C ILE A 51 -3.48 5.80 -5.53
N MET A 52 -4.07 5.65 -6.71
CA MET A 52 -4.92 6.67 -7.34
C MET A 52 -6.34 6.67 -6.78
N GLY A 53 -6.82 5.52 -6.29
CA GLY A 53 -8.15 5.39 -5.72
C GLY A 53 -8.52 3.95 -5.35
N ILE A 54 -9.60 3.82 -4.57
CA ILE A 54 -10.23 2.54 -4.20
C ILE A 54 -11.43 2.31 -5.12
N VAL A 55 -11.59 1.08 -5.62
CA VAL A 55 -12.67 0.66 -6.51
C VAL A 55 -13.60 -0.29 -5.76
N GLU A 56 -14.92 -0.05 -5.81
CA GLU A 56 -15.96 -0.95 -5.28
C GLU A 56 -16.43 -1.98 -6.32
#